data_AF-A0A7W0MF26-F1
#
_entry.id   AF-A0A7W0MF26-F1
#
_cell.length_a   1.000
_cell.length_b   1.000
_cell.length_c   1.000
_cell.angle_alpha   90.00
_cell.angle_beta   90.00
_cell.angle_gamma   90.00
#
_symmetry.space_group_name_H-M   'P 1'
#
loop_
_entity.id
_entity.type
_entity.pdbx_description
1 polymer ?
#
loop_
_entity_poly.entity_id
_entity_poly.type
_entity_poly.pdbx_seq_one_letter_code
_entity_poly.pdbx_strand_id
1 'polypeptide(L)'
;MKRVLASTLCLVLLTITAVPLASAQQSRFGRKSRTAAIIGGGALVGALVAGKKGAAIGAGSGALYALNRRAAQRNFSSKSRRSGTVLGGTALGAGLGGAFGGKRSAAVGALAGAGASYLYTKKSRRYSRRY
;
A
#
# COMPACT_ATOMS: atom_id res chain seq x y z
N MET A 1 -25.28 17.32 -13.89
CA MET A 1 -24.68 16.45 -12.85
C MET A 1 -24.25 15.07 -13.36
N LYS A 2 -25.07 14.36 -14.16
CA LYS A 2 -24.75 13.01 -14.69
C LYS A 2 -23.46 12.94 -15.52
N ARG A 3 -23.12 14.00 -16.28
CA ARG A 3 -21.90 14.08 -17.12
C ARG A 3 -20.61 14.24 -16.30
N VAL A 4 -20.68 14.91 -15.15
CA VAL A 4 -19.54 15.09 -14.23
C VAL A 4 -19.28 13.82 -13.42
N LEU A 5 -20.36 13.10 -13.04
CA LEU A 5 -20.24 11.76 -12.46
C LEU A 5 -19.68 10.75 -13.45
N ALA A 6 -20.07 10.82 -14.73
CA ALA A 6 -19.53 9.93 -15.76
C ALA A 6 -18.04 10.18 -16.02
N SER A 7 -17.60 11.44 -16.06
CA SER A 7 -16.19 11.77 -16.30
C SER A 7 -15.31 11.36 -15.12
N THR A 8 -15.74 11.57 -13.87
CA THR A 8 -14.98 11.14 -12.69
C THR A 8 -14.90 9.62 -12.59
N LEU A 9 -16.00 8.91 -12.87
CA LEU A 9 -16.02 7.45 -12.87
C LEU A 9 -15.13 6.85 -13.97
N CYS A 10 -15.09 7.49 -15.14
CA CYS A 10 -14.22 7.09 -16.26
C CYS A 10 -12.74 7.32 -15.92
N LEU A 11 -12.40 8.42 -15.24
CA LEU A 11 -11.04 8.71 -14.76
C LEU A 11 -10.58 7.70 -13.69
N VAL A 12 -11.49 7.27 -12.81
CA VAL A 12 -11.22 6.21 -11.82
C VAL A 12 -11.03 4.86 -12.50
N LEU A 13 -11.84 4.50 -13.50
CA LEU A 13 -11.68 3.27 -14.27
C LEU A 13 -10.35 3.24 -15.05
N LEU A 14 -9.97 4.36 -15.65
CA LEU A 14 -8.75 4.45 -16.46
C LEU A 14 -7.47 4.37 -15.60
N THR A 15 -7.52 4.86 -14.36
CA THR A 15 -6.43 4.68 -13.39
C THR A 15 -6.35 3.24 -12.86
N ILE A 16 -7.45 2.49 -12.79
CA ILE A 16 -7.43 1.08 -12.40
C ILE A 16 -6.77 0.21 -13.49
N THR A 17 -6.97 0.53 -14.77
CA THR A 17 -6.46 -0.27 -15.89
C THR A 17 -5.02 0.05 -16.30
N ALA A 18 -4.51 1.25 -16.05
CA ALA A 18 -3.16 1.68 -16.49
C ALA A 18 -2.03 1.30 -15.51
N VAL A 19 -2.34 0.91 -14.27
CA VAL A 19 -1.36 0.64 -13.21
C VAL A 19 -0.50 -0.63 -13.40
N PRO A 20 -0.88 -1.70 -14.14
CA PRO A 20 -0.05 -2.90 -14.16
C PRO A 20 1.15 -2.85 -15.13
N LEU A 21 1.27 -1.85 -16.03
CA LEU A 21 2.30 -1.88 -17.07
C LEU A 21 3.69 -1.33 -16.68
N ALA A 22 3.82 -0.58 -15.59
CA ALA A 22 5.08 0.09 -15.25
C ALA A 22 5.99 -0.68 -14.26
N SER A 23 5.55 -1.82 -13.72
CA SER A 23 6.27 -2.56 -12.67
C SER A 23 7.18 -3.67 -13.21
N ALA A 24 7.99 -3.37 -14.22
CA ALA A 24 8.98 -4.31 -14.77
C ALA A 24 10.36 -3.65 -14.87
N GLN A 25 10.94 -3.24 -13.74
CA GLN A 25 12.38 -2.96 -13.69
C GLN A 25 13.06 -3.81 -12.63
N GLN A 26 13.59 -4.93 -13.13
CA GLN A 26 14.28 -5.98 -12.42
C GLN A 26 15.63 -5.48 -11.92
N SER A 27 15.81 -5.41 -10.60
CA SER A 27 17.11 -5.09 -10.01
C SER A 27 17.71 -6.30 -9.29
N ARG A 28 19.01 -6.52 -9.55
CA ARG A 28 19.88 -7.61 -9.07
C ARG A 28 20.31 -7.45 -7.59
N PHE A 29 19.59 -6.69 -6.78
CA PHE A 29 19.94 -6.50 -5.38
C PHE A 29 19.33 -7.58 -4.44
N GLY A 30 20.02 -7.81 -3.33
CA GLY A 30 19.68 -8.80 -2.30
C GLY A 30 18.22 -8.82 -1.81
N ARG A 31 17.81 -9.92 -1.18
CA ARG A 31 16.39 -10.22 -0.93
C ARG A 31 15.68 -9.21 -0.01
N LYS A 32 16.41 -8.51 0.88
CA LYS A 32 15.89 -7.41 1.71
C LYS A 32 15.79 -6.08 0.95
N SER A 33 16.73 -5.81 0.05
CA SER A 33 16.68 -4.63 -0.82
C SER A 33 15.60 -4.74 -1.89
N ARG A 34 15.13 -5.94 -2.26
CA ARG A 34 13.90 -6.08 -3.06
C ARG A 34 12.65 -5.57 -2.35
N THR A 35 12.49 -5.85 -1.05
CA THR A 35 11.36 -5.32 -0.27
C THR A 35 11.44 -3.80 -0.21
N ALA A 36 12.63 -3.26 0.07
CA ALA A 36 12.85 -1.81 0.08
C ALA A 36 12.66 -1.17 -1.31
N ALA A 37 13.04 -1.84 -2.39
CA ALA A 37 12.88 -1.36 -3.75
C ALA A 37 11.41 -1.38 -4.21
N ILE A 38 10.61 -2.35 -3.78
CA ILE A 38 9.16 -2.36 -4.08
C ILE A 38 8.46 -1.22 -3.32
N ILE A 39 8.81 -1.01 -2.05
CA ILE A 39 8.27 0.09 -1.23
C ILE A 39 8.72 1.44 -1.78
N GLY A 40 10.02 1.60 -2.03
CA GLY A 40 10.62 2.83 -2.54
C GLY A 40 10.21 3.12 -3.98
N GLY A 41 10.08 2.10 -4.84
CA GLY A 41 9.57 2.23 -6.20
C GLY A 41 8.10 2.66 -6.21
N GLY A 42 7.27 2.05 -5.36
CA GLY A 42 5.89 2.49 -5.16
C GLY A 42 5.81 3.94 -4.67
N ALA A 43 6.66 4.31 -3.71
CA ALA A 43 6.76 5.68 -3.21
C ALA A 43 7.19 6.68 -4.29
N LEU A 44 8.18 6.34 -5.12
CA LEU A 44 8.64 7.19 -6.21
C LEU A 44 7.57 7.37 -7.29
N VAL A 45 6.92 6.28 -7.73
CA VAL A 45 5.81 6.38 -8.70
C VAL A 45 4.66 7.19 -8.14
N GLY A 46 4.29 6.93 -6.88
CA GLY A 46 3.28 7.72 -6.20
C GLY A 46 3.67 9.19 -6.07
N ALA A 47 4.94 9.49 -5.80
CA ALA A 47 5.45 10.85 -5.72
C ALA A 47 5.38 11.58 -7.07
N LEU A 48 5.69 10.89 -8.16
CA LEU A 48 5.61 11.45 -9.50
C LEU A 48 4.15 11.74 -9.90
N VAL A 49 3.21 10.89 -9.52
CA VAL A 49 1.79 11.05 -9.91
C VAL A 49 1.07 12.10 -9.07
N ALA A 50 1.27 12.11 -7.74
CA ALA A 50 0.49 12.96 -6.83
C ALA A 50 1.32 13.61 -5.72
N GLY A 51 2.62 13.82 -5.97
CA GLY A 51 3.52 14.49 -5.06
C GLY A 51 3.65 13.77 -3.71
N LYS A 52 3.87 14.54 -2.64
CA LYS A 52 4.09 14.01 -1.29
C LYS A 52 2.98 13.07 -0.79
N LYS A 53 1.73 13.30 -1.22
CA LYS A 53 0.58 12.48 -0.84
C LYS A 53 0.57 11.15 -1.59
N GLY A 54 0.84 11.17 -2.89
CA GLY A 54 0.98 9.95 -3.69
C GLY A 54 2.16 9.10 -3.25
N ALA A 55 3.26 9.72 -2.79
CA ALA A 55 4.40 9.00 -2.23
C ALA A 55 4.00 8.13 -1.02
N ALA A 56 3.17 8.66 -0.12
CA ALA A 56 2.68 7.91 1.04
C ALA A 56 1.74 6.76 0.64
N ILE A 57 0.89 6.98 -0.37
CA ILE A 57 0.00 5.94 -0.92
C ILE A 57 0.82 4.83 -1.57
N GLY A 58 1.78 5.19 -2.41
CA GLY A 58 2.63 4.27 -3.14
C GLY A 58 3.61 3.49 -2.25
N ALA A 59 4.15 4.14 -1.22
CA ALA A 59 4.95 3.48 -0.20
C ALA A 59 4.10 2.48 0.60
N GLY A 60 2.89 2.90 1.00
CA GLY A 60 1.97 2.08 1.77
C GLY A 60 1.49 0.84 1.00
N SER A 61 1.11 0.99 -0.27
CA SER A 61 0.70 -0.14 -1.11
C SER A 61 1.86 -1.09 -1.41
N GLY A 62 3.03 -0.54 -1.75
CA GLY A 62 4.27 -1.29 -1.93
C GLY A 62 4.68 -2.07 -0.68
N ALA A 63 4.48 -1.50 0.51
CA ALA A 63 4.78 -2.16 1.78
C ALA A 63 3.82 -3.30 2.10
N LEU A 64 2.51 -3.09 1.89
CA LEU A 64 1.52 -4.15 2.06
C LEU A 64 1.81 -5.35 1.14
N TYR A 65 2.15 -5.09 -0.12
CA TYR A 65 2.47 -6.14 -1.08
C TYR A 65 3.79 -6.86 -0.74
N ALA A 66 4.87 -6.09 -0.51
CA ALA A 66 6.21 -6.64 -0.30
C ALA A 66 6.31 -7.46 1.00
N LEU A 67 5.60 -7.06 2.07
CA LEU A 67 5.63 -7.73 3.37
C LEU A 67 4.72 -8.96 3.47
N ASN A 68 3.70 -9.05 2.60
CA ASN A 68 2.80 -10.20 2.54
C ASN A 68 3.35 -11.32 1.65
N ARG A 69 4.29 -11.03 0.74
CA ARG A 69 4.90 -12.01 -0.17
C ARG A 69 5.58 -13.17 0.57
N ARG A 70 5.37 -14.42 0.11
CA ARG A 70 5.99 -15.67 0.63
C ARG A 70 7.51 -15.56 0.86
N ALA A 71 8.23 -14.80 0.02
CA ALA A 71 9.66 -14.55 0.15
C ALA A 71 10.03 -13.74 1.41
N ALA A 72 9.19 -12.79 1.83
CA ALA A 72 9.38 -12.04 3.07
C ALA A 72 9.03 -12.88 4.30
N GLN A 73 8.14 -13.87 4.16
CA GLN A 73 7.66 -14.69 5.29
C GLN A 73 8.74 -15.55 5.93
N ARG A 74 9.72 -16.02 5.15
CA ARG A 74 10.81 -16.87 5.64
C ARG A 74 11.97 -16.11 6.28
N ASN A 75 12.07 -14.80 6.04
CA ASN A 75 13.27 -14.01 6.36
C ASN A 75 13.00 -12.89 7.38
N PHE A 76 11.76 -12.41 7.46
CA PHE A 76 11.36 -11.43 8.46
C PHE A 76 10.58 -12.13 9.57
N SER A 77 10.93 -11.81 10.82
CA SER A 77 10.15 -12.24 11.98
C SER A 77 8.68 -11.85 11.79
N SER A 78 7.78 -12.72 12.23
CA SER A 78 6.33 -12.48 12.22
C SER A 78 5.95 -11.16 12.89
N LYS A 79 6.77 -10.67 13.83
CA LYS A 79 6.60 -9.37 14.50
C LYS A 79 6.93 -8.18 13.59
N SER A 80 8.08 -8.18 12.89
CA SER A 80 8.47 -7.12 11.96
C SER A 80 7.58 -7.02 10.73
N ARG A 81 7.05 -8.16 10.26
CA ARG A 81 6.03 -8.17 9.21
C ARG A 81 4.74 -7.54 9.67
N ARG A 82 4.28 -7.86 10.88
CA ARG A 82 3.06 -7.29 11.46
C ARG A 82 3.17 -5.78 11.63
N SER A 83 4.27 -5.29 12.19
CA SER A 83 4.49 -3.85 12.31
C SER A 83 4.56 -3.18 10.94
N GLY A 84 5.29 -3.76 9.99
CA GLY A 84 5.39 -3.22 8.64
C GLY A 84 4.07 -3.22 7.86
N THR A 85 3.22 -4.26 7.99
CA THR A 85 1.90 -4.30 7.35
C THR A 85 0.96 -3.28 7.98
N VAL A 86 0.98 -3.13 9.31
CA VAL A 86 0.20 -2.09 9.99
C VAL A 86 0.69 -0.71 9.53
N LEU A 87 1.99 -0.44 9.57
CA LEU A 87 2.56 0.83 9.11
C LEU A 87 2.28 1.10 7.63
N GLY A 88 2.35 0.08 6.78
CA GLY A 88 2.02 0.18 5.35
C GLY A 88 0.55 0.53 5.14
N GLY A 89 -0.37 -0.10 5.87
CA GLY A 89 -1.79 0.21 5.84
C GLY A 89 -2.12 1.58 6.42
N THR A 90 -1.43 1.99 7.49
CA THR A 90 -1.54 3.33 8.06
C THR A 90 -1.07 4.39 7.06
N ALA A 91 0.11 4.20 6.45
CA ALA A 91 0.67 5.15 5.47
C ALA A 91 -0.20 5.23 4.21
N LEU A 92 -0.72 4.10 3.73
CA LEU A 92 -1.65 4.05 2.61
C LEU A 92 -2.96 4.76 2.93
N GLY A 93 -3.56 4.45 4.08
CA GLY A 93 -4.80 5.06 4.52
C GLY A 93 -4.66 6.55 4.81
N ALA A 94 -3.53 6.97 5.40
CA ALA A 94 -3.20 8.37 5.63
C ALA A 94 -2.99 9.13 4.32
N GLY A 95 -2.29 8.50 3.37
CA GLY A 95 -2.04 9.05 2.05
C GLY A 95 -3.34 9.24 1.28
N LEU A 96 -4.22 8.23 1.26
CA LEU A 96 -5.52 8.28 0.58
C LEU A 96 -6.45 9.29 1.27
N GLY A 97 -6.59 9.20 2.60
CA GLY A 97 -7.40 10.14 3.36
C GLY A 97 -6.93 11.59 3.15
N GLY A 98 -5.62 11.83 3.25
CA GLY A 98 -5.03 13.15 3.02
C GLY A 98 -5.13 13.67 1.58
N ALA A 99 -5.17 12.76 0.60
CA ALA A 99 -5.42 13.09 -0.79
C ALA A 99 -6.87 13.55 -1.02
N PHE A 100 -7.85 12.83 -0.47
CA PHE A 100 -9.27 13.08 -0.73
C PHE A 100 -9.94 14.10 0.20
N GLY A 101 -9.45 14.33 1.42
CA GLY A 101 -10.15 15.20 2.37
C GLY A 101 -9.27 15.94 3.39
N GLY A 102 -7.97 16.10 3.12
CA GLY A 102 -7.07 16.85 3.99
C GLY A 102 -6.66 16.18 5.31
N LYS A 103 -6.21 16.97 6.29
CA LYS A 103 -5.51 16.44 7.50
C LYS A 103 -6.38 15.52 8.37
N ARG A 104 -7.67 15.82 8.51
CA ARG A 104 -8.60 15.04 9.36
C ARG A 104 -8.90 13.68 8.76
N SER A 105 -9.18 13.64 7.46
CA SER A 105 -9.39 12.37 6.75
C SER A 105 -8.09 11.59 6.58
N ALA A 106 -6.92 12.23 6.55
CA ALA A 106 -5.63 11.53 6.68
C ALA A 106 -5.53 10.80 8.03
N ALA A 107 -5.92 11.43 9.14
CA ALA A 107 -5.93 10.78 10.44
C ALA A 107 -6.95 9.63 10.50
N VAL A 108 -8.17 9.84 9.98
CA VAL A 108 -9.20 8.80 9.94
C VAL A 108 -8.78 7.64 9.03
N GLY A 109 -8.22 7.94 7.85
CA GLY A 109 -7.70 6.95 6.93
C GLY A 109 -6.51 6.18 7.50
N ALA A 110 -5.63 6.85 8.26
CA ALA A 110 -4.53 6.22 8.99
C ALA A 110 -5.05 5.22 10.02
N LEU A 111 -6.04 5.62 10.82
CA LEU A 111 -6.66 4.76 11.84
C LEU A 111 -7.42 3.59 11.20
N ALA A 112 -8.19 3.85 10.15
CA ALA A 112 -8.92 2.81 9.41
C ALA A 112 -7.94 1.81 8.76
N GLY A 113 -6.87 2.30 8.12
CA GLY A 113 -5.82 1.48 7.51
C GLY A 113 -5.03 0.66 8.52
N ALA A 114 -4.71 1.23 9.69
CA ALA A 114 -4.09 0.53 10.81
C ALA A 114 -5.00 -0.58 11.36
N GLY A 115 -6.28 -0.26 11.60
CA GLY A 115 -7.29 -1.19 12.11
C GLY A 115 -7.55 -2.36 11.15
N ALA A 116 -7.73 -2.07 9.86
CA ALA A 116 -7.92 -3.09 8.84
C ALA A 116 -6.70 -4.01 8.72
N SER A 117 -5.49 -3.45 8.74
CA SER A 117 -4.23 -4.22 8.67
C SER A 117 -3.98 -5.07 9.91
N TYR A 118 -4.39 -4.56 11.08
CA TYR A 118 -4.35 -5.30 12.33
C TYR A 118 -5.32 -6.50 12.33
N LEU A 119 -6.55 -6.29 11.86
CA LEU A 119 -7.56 -7.35 11.71
C LEU A 119 -7.12 -8.41 10.69
N TYR A 120 -6.58 -8.00 9.55
CA TYR A 120 -6.06 -8.92 8.53
C TYR A 120 -4.96 -9.81 9.10
N THR A 121 -4.03 -9.23 9.87
CA THR A 121 -2.96 -10.00 10.52
C THR A 121 -3.48 -10.93 11.61
N LYS A 122 -4.51 -10.52 12.37
CA LYS A 122 -5.15 -11.36 13.38
C LYS A 122 -5.87 -12.55 12.75
N LYS A 123 -6.55 -12.35 11.61
CA LYS A 123 -7.27 -13.41 10.88
C LYS A 123 -6.32 -14.46 10.30
N SER A 124 -5.21 -14.04 9.68
CA SER A 124 -4.20 -14.98 9.14
C SER A 124 -3.58 -15.89 10.20
N ARG A 125 -3.48 -15.46 11.46
CA ARG A 125 -3.00 -16.34 12.55
C ARG A 125 -3.96 -17.46 12.90
N ARG A 126 -5.29 -17.25 12.79
CA ARG A 126 -6.26 -18.32 13.07
C ARG A 126 -6.21 -19.40 12.01
N TYR A 127 -5.97 -19.03 10.76
CA TYR A 127 -5.82 -19.99 9.66
C TYR A 127 -4.52 -20.79 9.78
N SER A 128 -3.41 -20.14 10.11
CA SER A 128 -2.10 -20.80 10.28
C SER A 128 -1.96 -21.61 11.58
N ARG A 129 -3.00 -21.69 12.41
CA ARG A 129 -3.04 -22.54 13.63
C ARG A 129 -3.94 -23.77 13.45
N ARG A 130 -4.72 -23.83 12.37
CA ARG A 130 -5.60 -24.96 12.02
C ARG A 130 -5.00 -25.85 10.93
N TYR A 131 -3.87 -25.44 10.35
CA TYR A 131 -2.96 -26.19 9.52
C TYR A 131 -1.58 -26.09 10.14
#